data_AF-A0A0G4NMW8-F1
#
_entry.id   AF-A0A0G4NMW8-F1
#
_cell.length_a   1.000
_cell.length_b   1.000
_cell.length_c   1.000
_cell.angle_alpha   90.00
_cell.angle_beta   90.00
_cell.angle_gamma   90.00
#
_symmetry.space_group_name_H-M   'P 1'
#
loop_
_entity.id
_entity.type
_entity.pdbx_description
1 polymer ?
#
loop_
_entity_poly.entity_id
_entity_poly.type
_entity_poly.pdbx_seq_one_letter_code
_entity_poly.pdbx_strand_id
1 'polypeptide(L)'
;EETKTETGVTTDDIAIYIQGPDPADNKWMCLFEDCGKKFGRKENIKSHVQTHLNDRQYQCPSCHKCFVRQHDLKRHAKIHTGIKPYPCECGNSFARHDALTRHRQRGM
;
A
#
# COMPACT_ATOMS: atom_id res chain seq x y z
N GLU A 1 -8.82 -24.50 -6.35
CA GLU A 1 -10.08 -23.73 -6.42
C GLU A 1 -9.73 -22.28 -6.68
N GLU A 2 -10.08 -21.83 -7.87
CA GLU A 2 -9.76 -20.53 -8.44
C GLU A 2 -10.89 -19.57 -8.09
N THR A 3 -10.59 -18.50 -7.37
CA THR A 3 -11.48 -17.32 -7.27
C THR A 3 -10.65 -16.08 -7.52
N LYS A 4 -10.26 -15.92 -8.78
CA LYS A 4 -9.71 -14.71 -9.34
C LYS A 4 -10.88 -13.97 -9.99
N THR A 5 -11.61 -13.16 -9.23
CA THR A 5 -12.49 -12.14 -9.85
C THR A 5 -11.60 -10.97 -10.24
N GLU A 6 -10.89 -11.14 -11.36
CA GLU A 6 -10.16 -10.07 -12.03
C GLU A 6 -11.14 -9.18 -12.77
N THR A 7 -11.80 -8.27 -12.06
CA THR A 7 -12.20 -7.01 -12.70
C THR A 7 -11.00 -6.07 -12.61
N GLY A 8 -9.91 -6.47 -13.27
CA GLY A 8 -8.68 -5.71 -13.31
C GLY A 8 -8.88 -4.50 -14.22
N VAL A 9 -9.16 -3.34 -13.63
CA VAL A 9 -8.92 -2.06 -14.33
C VAL A 9 -7.45 -2.08 -14.73
N THR A 10 -7.19 -2.12 -16.03
CA THR A 10 -5.83 -2.33 -16.53
C THR A 10 -4.97 -1.12 -16.17
N THR A 11 -3.66 -1.31 -16.07
CA THR A 11 -2.70 -0.20 -15.80
C THR A 11 -2.72 0.90 -16.86
N ASP A 12 -3.37 0.66 -17.98
CA ASP A 12 -3.56 1.61 -19.08
C ASP A 12 -4.79 2.51 -18.85
N ASP A 13 -5.84 2.00 -18.20
CA ASP A 13 -7.06 2.78 -17.90
C ASP A 13 -6.85 3.86 -16.84
N ILE A 14 -5.88 3.68 -15.95
CA ILE A 14 -5.65 4.62 -14.84
C ILE A 14 -4.93 5.91 -15.27
N ALA A 15 -4.34 5.94 -16.48
CA ALA A 15 -3.54 7.06 -16.95
C ALA A 15 -4.36 8.35 -17.12
N ILE A 16 -5.66 8.22 -17.38
CA ILE A 16 -6.59 9.37 -17.54
C ILE A 16 -6.74 10.18 -16.24
N TYR A 17 -6.44 9.58 -15.08
CA TYR A 17 -6.52 10.23 -13.77
C TYR A 17 -5.18 10.79 -13.29
N ILE A 18 -4.17 10.82 -14.16
CA ILE A 18 -2.81 11.20 -13.84
C ILE A 18 -2.36 12.32 -14.78
N GLN A 19 -2.09 13.49 -14.22
CA GLN A 19 -1.38 14.54 -14.95
C GLN A 19 0.13 14.27 -14.89
N GLY A 20 0.79 14.45 -16.04
CA GLY A 20 2.25 14.35 -16.19
C GLY A 20 3.01 15.29 -15.25
N PRO A 21 4.34 15.13 -15.13
CA PRO A 21 5.14 15.93 -14.21
C PRO A 21 5.02 17.41 -14.55
N ASP A 22 4.62 18.21 -13.55
CA ASP A 22 4.53 19.66 -13.68
C ASP A 22 5.93 20.23 -14.04
N PRO A 23 6.06 21.07 -15.07
CA PRO A 23 7.34 21.67 -15.46
C PRO A 23 8.04 22.45 -14.32
N ALA A 24 7.27 22.99 -13.37
CA ALA A 24 7.81 23.79 -12.28
C ALA A 24 8.33 22.95 -11.10
N ASP A 25 7.74 21.77 -10.84
CA ASP A 25 8.06 20.98 -9.63
C ASP A 25 8.41 19.50 -9.88
N ASN A 26 8.35 19.04 -11.14
CA ASN A 26 8.63 17.67 -11.58
C ASN A 26 7.80 16.60 -10.83
N LYS A 27 6.57 16.93 -10.42
CA LYS A 27 5.64 15.98 -9.77
C LYS A 27 4.41 15.72 -10.62
N TRP A 28 3.97 14.48 -10.53
CA TRP A 28 2.73 13.97 -11.12
C TRP A 28 1.55 14.34 -10.22
N MET A 29 0.43 14.77 -10.80
CA MET A 29 -0.77 15.19 -10.05
C MET A 29 -1.95 14.24 -10.27
N CYS A 30 -2.65 13.91 -9.19
CA CYS A 30 -3.87 13.11 -9.21
C CYS A 30 -5.07 13.97 -9.63
N LEU A 31 -5.82 13.52 -10.64
CA LEU A 31 -6.96 14.25 -11.22
C LEU A 31 -8.31 13.86 -10.61
N PHE A 32 -8.33 13.06 -9.53
CA PHE A 32 -9.56 12.82 -8.78
C PHE A 32 -10.03 14.10 -8.07
N GLU A 33 -11.32 14.36 -8.15
CA GLU A 33 -11.98 15.47 -7.45
C GLU A 33 -11.65 15.42 -5.95
N ASP A 34 -11.37 16.58 -5.37
CA ASP A 34 -10.93 16.78 -3.98
C ASP A 34 -9.62 16.07 -3.55
N CYS A 35 -8.89 15.40 -4.45
CA CYS A 35 -7.66 14.73 -4.06
C CYS A 35 -6.46 15.68 -3.95
N GLY A 36 -6.17 16.46 -5.00
CA GLY A 36 -5.08 17.44 -5.04
C GLY A 36 -3.65 16.93 -4.75
N LYS A 37 -3.43 15.61 -4.68
CA LYS A 37 -2.13 15.02 -4.28
C LYS A 37 -1.13 15.01 -5.43
N LYS A 38 0.11 15.39 -5.12
CA LYS A 38 1.27 15.38 -6.02
C LYS A 38 2.30 14.34 -5.60
N PHE A 39 2.97 13.72 -6.57
CA PHE A 39 3.96 12.66 -6.34
C PHE A 39 5.20 12.84 -7.22
N GLY A 40 6.40 12.68 -6.65
CA GLY A 40 7.65 12.80 -7.42
C GLY A 40 7.99 11.62 -8.33
N ARG A 41 7.20 10.53 -8.31
CA ARG A 41 7.43 9.34 -9.14
C ARG A 41 6.13 8.84 -9.77
N LYS A 42 6.19 8.44 -11.04
CA LYS A 42 5.06 7.89 -11.79
C LYS A 42 4.46 6.65 -11.13
N GLU A 43 5.30 5.77 -10.59
CA GLU A 43 4.89 4.53 -9.90
C GLU A 43 4.02 4.83 -8.66
N ASN A 44 4.36 5.88 -7.91
CA ASN A 44 3.66 6.24 -6.67
C ASN A 44 2.27 6.79 -6.97
N ILE A 45 2.13 7.67 -7.98
CA ILE A 45 0.82 8.18 -8.37
C ILE A 45 -0.06 7.09 -8.99
N LYS A 46 0.50 6.17 -9.80
CA LYS A 46 -0.26 5.02 -10.31
C LYS A 46 -0.85 4.19 -9.16
N SER A 47 -0.03 3.88 -8.17
CA SER A 47 -0.49 3.13 -6.99
C SER A 47 -1.43 3.93 -6.07
N HIS A 48 -1.38 5.25 -6.14
CA HIS A 48 -2.33 6.11 -5.44
C HIS A 48 -3.67 6.21 -6.17
N VAL A 49 -3.70 6.40 -7.49
CA VAL A 49 -4.93 6.43 -8.29
C VAL A 49 -5.72 5.12 -8.14
N GLN A 50 -5.01 4.00 -8.03
CA GLN A 50 -5.60 2.72 -7.66
C GLN A 50 -6.36 2.76 -6.32
N THR A 51 -6.05 3.64 -5.36
CA THR A 51 -6.83 3.76 -4.11
C THR A 51 -8.19 4.39 -4.31
N HIS A 52 -8.39 5.13 -5.39
CA HIS A 52 -9.67 5.75 -5.74
C HIS A 52 -10.54 4.80 -6.57
N LEU A 53 -9.91 4.03 -7.45
CA LEU A 53 -10.59 3.09 -8.35
C LEU A 53 -10.84 1.72 -7.70
N ASN A 54 -9.95 1.28 -6.81
CA ASN A 54 -10.06 -0.02 -6.18
C ASN A 54 -10.87 0.12 -4.90
N ASP A 55 -12.13 -0.28 -4.98
CA ASP A 55 -12.81 -0.90 -3.84
C ASP A 55 -11.98 -2.14 -3.45
N ARG A 56 -11.00 -1.95 -2.56
CA ARG A 56 -10.40 -3.00 -1.71
C ARG A 56 -10.21 -4.37 -2.40
N GLN A 57 -9.41 -4.41 -3.47
CA GLN A 57 -9.29 -5.60 -4.34
C GLN A 57 -8.52 -6.78 -3.75
N TYR A 58 -7.62 -6.56 -2.79
CA TYR A 58 -6.79 -7.64 -2.24
C TYR A 58 -7.33 -8.10 -0.89
N GLN A 59 -8.17 -9.13 -0.91
CA GLN A 59 -8.77 -9.69 0.29
C GLN A 59 -7.83 -10.68 1.00
N CYS A 60 -7.74 -10.58 2.32
CA CYS A 60 -7.08 -11.57 3.14
C CYS A 60 -7.96 -12.82 3.25
N PRO A 61 -7.47 -14.02 2.88
CA PRO A 61 -8.28 -15.24 2.95
C PRO A 61 -8.61 -15.67 4.38
N SER A 62 -7.79 -15.28 5.36
CA SER A 62 -7.97 -15.70 6.76
C SER A 62 -8.98 -14.83 7.52
N CYS A 63 -9.14 -13.55 7.16
CA CYS A 63 -9.98 -12.62 7.92
C CYS A 63 -10.85 -11.70 7.05
N HIS A 64 -10.86 -11.92 5.74
CA HIS A 64 -11.65 -11.18 4.76
C HIS A 64 -11.39 -9.67 4.71
N LYS A 65 -10.33 -9.20 5.39
CA LYS A 65 -9.91 -7.80 5.36
C LYS A 65 -9.28 -7.49 4.02
N CYS A 66 -9.74 -6.42 3.39
CA CYS A 66 -9.25 -6.04 2.08
C CYS A 66 -8.24 -4.90 2.09
N PHE A 67 -7.35 -4.92 1.12
CA PHE A 67 -6.26 -3.99 0.92
C PHE A 67 -6.28 -3.45 -0.51
N VAL A 68 -5.78 -2.22 -0.68
CA VAL A 68 -5.65 -1.63 -2.01
C VAL A 68 -4.43 -2.18 -2.77
N ARG A 69 -3.40 -2.63 -2.05
CA ARG A 69 -2.13 -3.10 -2.63
C ARG A 69 -1.80 -4.51 -2.17
N GLN A 70 -1.26 -5.34 -3.07
CA GLN A 70 -0.86 -6.71 -2.77
C GLN A 70 0.23 -6.80 -1.68
N HIS A 71 1.21 -5.89 -1.69
CA HIS A 71 2.26 -5.89 -0.66
C HIS A 71 1.71 -5.56 0.75
N ASP A 72 0.64 -4.76 0.82
CA ASP A 72 -0.03 -4.46 2.08
C ASP A 72 -0.76 -5.71 2.62
N LEU A 73 -1.42 -6.48 1.74
CA LEU A 73 -1.99 -7.79 2.08
C LEU A 73 -0.90 -8.78 2.53
N LYS A 74 0.20 -8.91 1.79
CA LYS A 74 1.31 -9.81 2.15
C LYS A 74 1.94 -9.44 3.50
N ARG A 75 2.08 -8.14 3.79
CA ARG A 75 2.51 -7.65 5.10
C ARG A 75 1.49 -7.96 6.19
N HIS A 76 0.20 -7.78 5.89
CA HIS A 76 -0.87 -8.12 6.82
C HIS A 76 -0.90 -9.61 7.15
N ALA A 77 -0.72 -10.50 6.16
CA ALA A 77 -0.76 -11.95 6.39
C ALA A 77 0.24 -12.44 7.45
N LYS A 78 1.35 -11.71 7.67
CA LYS A 78 2.32 -12.01 8.73
C LYS A 78 1.74 -11.92 10.15
N ILE A 79 0.62 -11.23 10.35
CA ILE A 79 -0.02 -11.19 11.67
C ILE A 79 -0.71 -12.52 11.99
N HIS A 80 -1.22 -13.21 10.99
CA HIS A 80 -1.94 -14.48 11.16
C HIS A 80 -0.98 -15.63 11.45
N THR A 81 0.26 -15.54 10.98
CA THR A 81 1.29 -16.54 11.30
C THR A 81 1.88 -16.36 12.70
N GLY A 82 1.65 -15.20 13.34
CA GLY A 82 2.24 -14.86 14.65
C GLY A 82 3.77 -14.73 14.63
N ILE A 83 4.43 -14.91 13.49
CA ILE A 83 5.89 -14.86 13.38
C ILE A 83 6.35 -13.42 13.58
N LYS A 84 7.20 -13.23 14.58
CA LYS A 84 7.79 -11.94 14.94
C LYS A 84 9.30 -12.01 14.72
N PRO A 85 9.79 -11.91 13.48
CA PRO A 85 11.20 -12.16 13.15
C PRO A 85 12.12 -11.01 13.58
N TYR A 86 11.58 -9.93 14.14
CA TYR A 86 12.34 -8.74 14.54
C TYR A 86 12.37 -8.65 16.08
N PRO A 87 13.34 -9.30 16.74
CA PRO A 87 13.52 -9.20 18.19
C PRO A 87 14.15 -7.87 18.62
N CYS A 88 13.82 -7.45 19.84
CA CYS A 88 14.44 -6.34 20.56
C CYS A 88 15.15 -6.87 21.81
N GLU A 89 16.18 -6.14 22.27
CA GLU A 89 16.98 -6.50 23.44
C GLU A 89 16.17 -6.47 24.76
N CYS A 90 15.04 -5.74 24.79
CA CYS A 90 14.10 -5.75 25.91
C CYS A 90 13.21 -7.01 25.98
N GLY A 91 13.41 -8.00 25.11
CA GLY A 91 12.63 -9.24 25.05
C GLY A 91 11.34 -9.16 24.21
N ASN A 92 11.00 -7.98 23.69
CA ASN A 92 9.88 -7.82 22.76
C ASN A 92 10.26 -8.23 21.33
N SER A 93 9.35 -8.92 20.65
CA SER A 93 9.50 -9.27 19.23
C SER A 93 8.36 -8.68 18.40
N PHE A 94 8.70 -8.20 17.20
CA PHE A 94 7.79 -7.50 16.31
C PHE A 94 7.62 -8.25 14.98
N ALA A 95 6.42 -8.18 14.40
CA ALA A 95 6.11 -8.77 13.10
C ALA A 95 6.68 -7.95 11.91
N ARG A 96 7.12 -6.71 12.17
CA ARG A 96 7.61 -5.77 11.16
C ARG A 96 8.80 -4.98 11.68
N HIS A 97 9.75 -4.69 10.78
CA HIS A 97 10.94 -3.90 11.08
C HIS A 97 10.62 -2.48 11.56
N ASP A 98 9.70 -1.80 10.88
CA ASP A 98 9.35 -0.42 11.22
C ASP A 98 8.68 -0.30 12.61
N ALA A 99 7.95 -1.33 13.04
CA ALA A 99 7.42 -1.40 14.40
C ALA A 99 8.54 -1.51 15.45
N LEU A 100 9.57 -2.33 15.19
CA LEU A 100 10.77 -2.41 16.03
C LEU A 100 11.52 -1.07 16.05
N THR A 101 11.75 -0.44 14.89
CA THR A 101 12.43 0.86 14.81
C THR A 101 11.71 1.91 15.65
N ARG A 102 10.38 2.00 15.54
CA ARG A 102 9.58 2.95 16.32
C ARG A 102 9.59 2.65 17.82
N HIS A 103 9.65 1.37 18.20
CA HIS A 103 9.78 0.96 19.60
C HIS A 103 11.14 1.39 20.17
N ARG A 104 12.25 1.14 19.45
CA ARG A 104 13.59 1.59 19.84
C ARG A 104 13.68 3.12 19.97
N GLN A 105 13.05 3.86 19.06
CA GLN A 105 13.00 5.33 19.13
C GLN A 105 12.19 5.87 20.30
N ARG A 106 11.27 5.08 20.87
CA ARG A 106 10.45 5.45 22.02
C ARG A 106 11.05 5.03 23.36
N GLY A 107 12.27 4.50 23.37
CA GLY A 107 13.02 4.23 24.60
C GLY A 107 12.82 2.84 25.20
N MET A 108 12.68 1.81 24.36
CA MET A 108 12.60 0.37 24.73
C MET A 108 11.59 0.06 25.84
#